data_AF-A0A2V7IKK3-F1
#
_entry.id   AF-A0A2V7IKK3-F1
#
_cell.length_a   1.000
_cell.length_b   1.000
_cell.length_c   1.000
_cell.angle_alpha   90.00
_cell.angle_beta   90.00
_cell.angle_gamma   90.00
#
_symmetry.space_group_name_H-M   'P 1'
#
loop_
_entity.id
_entity.type
_entity.pdbx_description
1 polymer ?
#
loop_
_entity_poly.entity_id
_entity_poly.type
_entity_poly.pdbx_seq_one_letter_code
_entity_poly.pdbx_strand_id
1 'polypeptide(L)'
;MRRVVLWASQRTEVLALIKTTTDLNIRDFRWAVVRSQKTGGMEVARLEYDRSGRHHFFQFDRHQGQHYAIYTAGNDGDVEEHFPGTWERQALHFAGWAARVDAEERGGRLPRSP
;
A
#
# COMPACT_ATOMS: atom_id res chain seq x y z
N MET A 1 22.53 -3.60 9.02
CA MET A 1 21.09 -3.64 8.68
C MET A 1 20.93 -3.34 7.19
N ARG A 2 20.26 -4.22 6.43
CA ARG A 2 19.94 -3.96 5.02
C ARG A 2 18.51 -3.41 4.95
N ARG A 3 18.35 -2.20 4.42
CA ARG A 3 17.12 -1.41 4.42
C ARG A 3 16.70 -1.17 2.98
N VAL A 4 15.46 -1.49 2.63
CA VAL A 4 14.87 -1.17 1.34
C VAL A 4 13.84 -0.07 1.58
N VAL A 5 14.30 1.18 1.53
CA VAL A 5 13.41 2.34 1.66
C VAL A 5 12.98 2.77 0.27
N LEU A 6 11.70 3.06 0.10
CA LEU A 6 11.25 3.84 -1.05
C LEU A 6 12.03 5.15 -1.14
N TRP A 7 12.42 5.49 -2.36
CA TRP A 7 13.04 6.78 -2.63
C TRP A 7 12.06 7.93 -2.38
N ALA A 8 12.59 9.13 -2.15
CA ALA A 8 11.76 10.32 -1.95
C ALA A 8 10.84 10.58 -3.15
N SER A 9 11.33 10.37 -4.38
CA SER A 9 10.52 10.48 -5.61
C SER A 9 9.34 9.49 -5.63
N GLN A 10 9.58 8.23 -5.26
CA GLN A 10 8.55 7.20 -5.18
C GLN A 10 7.51 7.51 -4.11
N ARG A 11 7.93 8.05 -2.96
CA ARG A 11 6.99 8.51 -1.93
C ARG A 11 6.13 9.67 -2.43
N THR A 12 6.72 10.62 -3.14
CA THR A 12 5.98 11.73 -3.76
C THR A 12 4.97 11.22 -4.78
N GLU A 13 5.34 10.24 -5.61
CA GLU A 13 4.45 9.60 -6.57
C GLU A 13 3.27 8.90 -5.88
N VAL A 14 3.53 8.13 -4.82
CA VAL A 14 2.47 7.49 -4.00
C VAL A 14 1.49 8.52 -3.46
N LEU A 15 1.99 9.62 -2.88
CA LEU A 15 1.13 10.69 -2.38
C LEU A 15 0.36 11.42 -3.49
N ALA A 16 0.95 11.55 -4.67
CA ALA A 16 0.28 12.10 -5.85
C ALA A 16 -0.85 11.19 -6.32
N LEU A 17 -0.64 9.87 -6.34
CA LEU A 17 -1.69 8.89 -6.68
C LEU A 17 -2.88 9.01 -5.74
N ILE A 18 -2.67 9.08 -4.42
CA ILE A 18 -3.77 9.29 -3.46
C ILE A 18 -4.57 10.55 -3.82
N LYS A 19 -3.88 11.67 -4.08
CA LYS A 19 -4.52 12.96 -4.42
C LYS A 19 -5.33 12.91 -5.71
N THR A 20 -4.89 12.14 -6.69
CA THR A 20 -5.49 12.16 -8.02
C THR A 20 -6.56 11.08 -8.21
N THR A 21 -6.53 10.00 -7.43
CA THR A 21 -7.43 8.86 -7.62
C THR A 21 -8.42 8.65 -6.47
N THR A 22 -8.33 9.40 -5.37
CA THR A 22 -9.18 9.22 -4.19
C THR A 22 -9.56 10.54 -3.52
N ASP A 23 -10.61 10.52 -2.69
CA ASP A 23 -10.96 11.63 -1.78
C ASP A 23 -10.40 11.41 -0.35
N LEU A 24 -9.48 10.46 -0.19
CA LEU A 24 -8.88 10.14 1.10
C LEU A 24 -8.02 11.31 1.60
N ASN A 25 -8.19 11.63 2.88
CA ASN A 25 -7.40 12.68 3.51
C ASN A 25 -5.98 12.20 3.78
N ILE A 26 -5.00 12.79 3.08
CA ILE A 26 -3.57 12.45 3.17
C ILE A 26 -3.03 12.52 4.60
N ARG A 27 -3.61 13.38 5.45
CA ARG A 27 -3.17 13.53 6.85
C ARG A 27 -3.44 12.29 7.70
N ASP A 28 -4.35 11.43 7.25
CA ASP A 28 -4.69 10.18 7.92
C ASP A 28 -3.74 9.04 7.48
N PHE A 29 -2.84 9.31 6.52
CA PHE A 29 -1.79 8.38 6.13
C PHE A 29 -0.51 8.62 6.90
N ARG A 30 0.17 7.52 7.25
CA ARG A 30 1.44 7.53 7.97
C ARG A 30 2.43 6.58 7.30
N TRP A 31 3.65 7.07 7.12
CA TRP A 31 4.75 6.23 6.68
C TRP A 31 5.35 5.49 7.88
N ALA A 32 5.31 4.17 7.82
CA ALA A 32 5.98 3.27 8.75
C ALA A 32 7.15 2.55 8.06
N VAL A 33 8.04 2.00 8.89
CA VAL A 33 9.09 1.07 8.47
C VAL A 33 8.86 -0.23 9.22
N VAL A 34 8.64 -1.31 8.48
CA VAL A 34 8.33 -2.63 9.05
C VAL A 34 9.35 -3.65 8.58
N ARG A 35 9.54 -4.73 9.34
CA ARG A 35 10.39 -5.85 8.92
C ARG A 35 9.58 -6.80 8.04
N SER A 36 10.04 -6.99 6.81
CA SER A 36 9.48 -7.96 5.89
C SER A 36 9.80 -9.39 6.35
N GLN A 37 8.77 -10.21 6.53
CA GLN A 37 8.97 -11.65 6.77
C GLN A 37 9.45 -12.39 5.52
N LYS A 38 9.12 -11.89 4.32
CA LYS A 38 9.48 -12.49 3.02
C LYS A 38 10.88 -12.13 2.56
N THR A 39 11.32 -10.92 2.87
CA THR A 39 12.62 -10.39 2.44
C THR A 39 13.65 -10.54 3.57
N GLY A 40 13.69 -11.72 4.22
CA GLY A 40 14.69 -12.06 5.23
C GLY A 40 14.82 -11.06 6.39
N GLY A 41 13.73 -10.43 6.81
CA GLY A 41 13.72 -9.42 7.88
C GLY A 41 14.16 -8.02 7.44
N MET A 42 14.30 -7.74 6.14
CA MET A 42 14.65 -6.40 5.65
C MET A 42 13.59 -5.37 6.06
N GLU A 43 14.06 -4.18 6.43
CA GLU A 43 13.20 -3.04 6.72
C GLU A 43 12.67 -2.44 5.42
N VAL A 44 11.35 -2.40 5.30
CA VAL A 44 10.62 -1.96 4.11
C VAL A 44 9.64 -0.85 4.45
N ALA A 45 9.29 -0.02 3.46
CA ALA A 45 8.33 1.05 3.66
C ALA A 45 6.90 0.50 3.67
N ARG A 46 6.12 0.91 4.65
CA ARG A 46 4.68 0.67 4.71
C ARG A 46 3.97 2.01 4.79
N LEU A 47 2.89 2.16 4.04
CA LEU A 47 1.96 3.26 4.20
C LEU A 47 0.75 2.72 4.96
N GLU A 48 0.43 3.34 6.08
CA GLU A 48 -0.70 3.00 6.94
C GLU A 48 -1.75 4.09 6.81
N TYR A 49 -3.02 3.71 6.85
CA TYR A 49 -4.16 4.61 6.82
C TYR A 49 -5.07 4.24 7.99
N ASP A 50 -5.22 5.19 8.92
CA ASP A 50 -5.99 5.03 10.15
C ASP A 50 -7.16 6.03 10.14
N ARG A 51 -8.38 5.56 9.96
CA ARG A 51 -9.57 6.41 10.06
C ARG A 51 -10.78 5.61 10.50
N SER A 52 -11.69 6.25 11.24
CA SER A 52 -13.00 5.68 11.59
C SER A 52 -12.93 4.33 12.33
N GLY A 53 -11.84 4.06 13.05
CA GLY A 53 -11.61 2.77 13.74
C GLY A 53 -11.17 1.63 12.82
N ARG A 54 -10.92 1.91 11.53
CA ARG A 54 -10.35 0.97 10.56
C ARG A 54 -8.87 1.30 10.34
N HIS A 55 -8.09 0.24 10.14
CA HIS A 55 -6.66 0.34 9.83
C HIS A 55 -6.38 -0.43 8.54
N HIS A 56 -5.89 0.29 7.55
CA HIS A 56 -5.46 -0.27 6.26
C HIS A 56 -3.96 -0.04 6.09
N PHE A 57 -3.30 -0.93 5.37
CA PHE A 57 -1.91 -0.72 5.03
C PHE A 57 -1.56 -1.21 3.63
N PHE A 58 -0.51 -0.60 3.07
CA PHE A 58 0.18 -1.06 1.88
C PHE A 58 1.68 -1.08 2.11
N GLN A 59 2.29 -2.26 2.00
CA GLN A 59 3.73 -2.47 2.17
C GLN A 59 4.43 -2.54 0.81
N PHE A 60 5.43 -1.68 0.64
CA PHE A 60 6.28 -1.62 -0.55
C PHE A 60 7.57 -2.39 -0.29
N ASP A 61 7.67 -3.56 -0.89
CA ASP A 61 8.72 -4.53 -0.59
C ASP A 61 9.42 -4.98 -1.88
N ARG A 62 10.53 -5.70 -1.72
CA ARG A 62 11.32 -6.28 -2.81
C ARG A 62 11.84 -7.66 -2.44
N HIS A 63 11.48 -8.68 -3.21
CA HIS A 63 12.00 -10.04 -3.03
C HIS A 63 12.73 -10.49 -4.31
N GLN A 64 13.97 -10.97 -4.16
CA GLN A 64 14.81 -11.42 -5.29
C GLN A 64 14.94 -10.39 -6.43
N GLY A 65 15.03 -9.10 -6.09
CA GLY A 65 15.16 -8.02 -7.07
C GLY A 65 13.85 -7.60 -7.74
N GLN A 66 12.73 -8.27 -7.45
CA GLN A 66 11.42 -7.92 -7.99
C GLN A 66 10.60 -7.11 -6.98
N HIS A 67 9.80 -6.17 -7.49
CA HIS A 67 8.83 -5.46 -6.67
C HIS A 67 7.72 -6.39 -6.20
N TYR A 68 7.33 -6.19 -4.95
CA TYR A 68 6.47 -7.08 -4.17
C TYR A 68 5.58 -6.25 -3.23
N ALA A 69 4.29 -6.59 -3.10
CA ALA A 69 3.32 -5.83 -2.33
C ALA A 69 2.55 -6.72 -1.35
N ILE A 70 2.39 -6.24 -0.11
CA ILE A 70 1.51 -6.83 0.90
C ILE A 70 0.56 -5.74 1.37
N TYR A 71 -0.74 -5.96 1.31
CA TYR A 71 -1.70 -4.93 1.69
C TYR A 71 -3.02 -5.51 2.19
N THR A 72 -3.81 -4.70 2.88
CA THR A 72 -5.17 -5.07 3.31
C THR A 72 -6.12 -5.06 2.11
N ALA A 73 -6.77 -6.18 1.83
CA ALA A 73 -7.63 -6.38 0.66
C ALA A 73 -9.01 -5.71 0.78
N GLY A 74 -9.50 -5.53 2.02
CA GLY A 74 -10.77 -4.87 2.32
C GLY A 74 -11.15 -4.93 3.80
N ASN A 75 -12.42 -4.67 4.08
CA ASN A 75 -13.03 -4.49 5.40
C ASN A 75 -12.77 -5.58 6.45
N ASP A 76 -12.51 -6.83 6.03
CA ASP A 76 -12.42 -7.98 6.93
C ASP A 76 -10.98 -8.23 7.43
N GLY A 77 -10.03 -7.36 7.08
CA GLY A 77 -8.63 -7.48 7.51
C GLY A 77 -7.83 -8.52 6.72
N ASP A 78 -8.40 -9.05 5.64
CA ASP A 78 -7.70 -9.95 4.72
C ASP A 78 -6.44 -9.28 4.16
N VAL A 79 -5.37 -10.04 4.07
CA VAL A 79 -4.08 -9.58 3.56
C VAL A 79 -3.82 -10.21 2.20
N GLU A 80 -3.68 -9.36 1.19
CA GLU A 80 -3.31 -9.73 -0.18
C GLU A 80 -1.79 -9.61 -0.38
N GLU A 81 -1.24 -10.53 -1.18
CA GLU A 81 0.17 -10.66 -1.48
C GLU A 81 0.37 -10.75 -3.01
N HIS A 82 1.15 -9.83 -3.61
CA HIS A 82 1.38 -9.80 -5.06
C HIS A 82 2.83 -9.47 -5.45
N PHE A 83 3.30 -10.08 -6.55
CA PHE A 83 4.60 -9.83 -7.18
C PHE A 83 4.45 -9.00 -8.47
N PRO A 84 4.33 -7.65 -8.38
CA PRO A 84 4.21 -6.78 -9.54
C PRO A 84 5.44 -6.81 -10.46
N GLY A 85 6.63 -7.20 -9.97
CA GLY A 85 7.86 -7.24 -10.77
C GLY A 85 8.50 -5.87 -10.92
N THR A 86 7.81 -4.90 -11.54
CA THR A 86 8.28 -3.52 -11.73
C THR A 86 7.65 -2.54 -10.75
N TRP A 87 8.25 -1.35 -10.63
CA TRP A 87 7.72 -0.26 -9.80
C TRP A 87 6.35 0.21 -10.32
N GLU A 88 6.21 0.41 -11.63
CA GLU A 88 4.99 0.91 -12.26
C GLU A 88 3.82 -0.03 -11.96
N ARG A 89 4.06 -1.35 -12.02
CA ARG A 89 3.05 -2.33 -11.62
C ARG A 89 2.73 -2.25 -10.13
N GLN A 90 3.73 -2.08 -9.26
CA GLN A 90 3.49 -1.91 -7.81
C GLN A 90 2.66 -0.65 -7.52
N ALA A 91 2.94 0.45 -8.23
CA ALA A 91 2.19 1.70 -8.14
C ALA A 91 0.74 1.53 -8.63
N LEU A 92 0.50 0.72 -9.66
CA LEU A 92 -0.86 0.37 -10.10
C LEU A 92 -1.62 -0.45 -9.03
N HIS A 93 -0.96 -1.44 -8.41
CA HIS A 93 -1.56 -2.17 -7.28
C HIS A 93 -1.87 -1.24 -6.11
N PHE A 94 -0.98 -0.30 -5.82
CA PHE A 94 -1.22 0.74 -4.81
C PHE A 94 -2.44 1.60 -5.14
N ALA A 95 -2.56 2.08 -6.39
CA ALA A 95 -3.71 2.87 -6.81
C ALA A 95 -5.02 2.10 -6.70
N GLY A 96 -5.02 0.81 -7.08
CA GLY A 96 -6.17 -0.07 -6.90
C GLY A 96 -6.54 -0.26 -5.43
N TRP A 97 -5.56 -0.49 -4.56
CA TRP A 97 -5.76 -0.54 -3.11
C TRP A 97 -6.34 0.77 -2.56
N ALA A 98 -5.77 1.91 -2.91
CA ALA A 98 -6.22 3.22 -2.43
C ALA A 98 -7.68 3.50 -2.85
N ALA A 99 -8.04 3.17 -4.09
CA ALA A 99 -9.41 3.29 -4.58
C ALA A 99 -10.40 2.38 -3.82
N ARG A 100 -9.95 1.18 -3.39
CA ARG A 100 -10.78 0.30 -2.55
C ARG A 100 -10.98 0.92 -1.16
N VAL A 101 -9.92 1.38 -0.51
CA VAL A 101 -10.02 2.04 0.82
C VAL A 101 -10.94 3.27 0.75
N ASP A 102 -10.83 4.07 -0.30
CA ASP A 102 -11.70 5.23 -0.53
C ASP A 102 -13.17 4.85 -0.69
N ALA A 103 -13.47 3.83 -1.50
CA ALA A 103 -14.82 3.32 -1.63
C ALA A 103 -15.37 2.78 -0.30
N GLU A 104 -14.55 2.11 0.52
CA GLU A 104 -14.95 1.64 1.85
C GLU A 104 -15.27 2.78 2.83
N GLU A 105 -14.49 3.86 2.81
CA GLU A 105 -14.73 5.06 3.64
C GLU A 105 -15.99 5.80 3.20
N ARG A 106 -16.32 5.77 1.91
CA ARG A 106 -17.56 6.34 1.37
C ARG A 106 -18.79 5.45 1.62
N GLY A 107 -18.62 4.27 2.24
CA GLY A 107 -19.70 3.30 2.46
C GLY A 107 -20.10 2.53 1.19
N GLY A 108 -19.27 2.56 0.14
CA GLY A 108 -19.47 1.83 -1.09
C GLY A 108 -19.18 0.34 -0.93
N ARG A 109 -20.10 -0.51 -1.41
CA ARG A 109 -19.86 -1.95 -1.56
C ARG A 109 -18.86 -2.15 -2.69
N LEU A 110 -17.65 -2.61 -2.38
CA LEU A 110 -16.59 -2.82 -3.37
C LEU A 110 -17.00 -3.81 -4.46
N PRO A 111 -16.69 -3.56 -5.75
CA PRO A 111 -16.66 -4.62 -6.74
C PRO A 111 -15.50 -5.57 -6.39
N ARG A 112 -15.82 -6.86 -6.22
CA ARG A 112 -14.82 -7.92 -6.09
C ARG A 112 -13.97 -7.90 -7.36
N SER A 113 -12.64 -7.84 -7.23
CA SER A 113 -11.78 -8.06 -8.39
C SER A 113 -12.02 -9.48 -8.94
N PRO A 114 -12.00 -9.65 -10.28
CA PRO A 114 -12.20 -10.94 -10.93
C PRO A 114 -11.07 -11.94 -10.65
#